data_AF-A0A955I4L8-F1
#
_entry.id   AF-A0A955I4L8-F1
#
_cell.length_a   1.000
_cell.length_b   1.000
_cell.length_c   1.000
_cell.angle_alpha   90.00
_cell.angle_beta   90.00
_cell.angle_gamma   90.00
#
_symmetry.space_group_name_H-M   'P 1'
#
loop_
_entity.id
_entity.type
_entity.pdbx_description
1 polymer ?
#
loop_
_entity_poly.entity_id
_entity_poly.type
_entity_poly.pdbx_seq_one_letter_code
_entity_poly.pdbx_strand_id
1 'polypeptide(L)' 'SLVTIDYAEREYRPKSPIEIDDFDKVLKLYTLLSDLSDDEDVSSVAHTATIAPDIWQRAHDMVESQKFRT' A
#
# COMPACT_ATOMS: atom_id res chain seq x y z
N SER A 1 -9.83 -27.86 23.66
CA SER A 1 -8.83 -26.77 23.66
C SER A 1 -9.56 -25.47 23.38
N LEU A 2 -9.27 -24.40 24.13
CA LEU A 2 -9.78 -23.06 23.81
C LEU A 2 -8.95 -22.51 22.64
N VAL A 3 -9.62 -22.02 21.60
CA VAL A 3 -8.97 -21.30 20.49
C VAL A 3 -8.98 -19.82 20.85
N THR A 4 -7.79 -19.23 21.01
CA THR A 4 -7.63 -17.78 21.08
C THR A 4 -7.47 -17.27 19.65
N ILE A 5 -8.26 -16.27 19.28
CA ILE A 5 -8.10 -15.58 18.01
C ILE A 5 -7.10 -14.45 18.22
N ASP A 6 -5.93 -14.55 17.59
CA ASP A 6 -4.88 -13.53 17.68
C ASP A 6 -5.25 -12.25 16.90
N TYR A 7 -5.98 -12.41 15.79
CA TYR A 7 -6.45 -11.30 14.96
C TYR A 7 -7.63 -11.72 14.07
N ALA A 8 -8.60 -10.83 13.89
CA ALA A 8 -9.70 -11.01 12.96
C ALA A 8 -10.07 -9.67 12.30
N GLU A 9 -10.05 -9.64 10.98
CA GLU A 9 -10.46 -8.48 10.19
C GLU A 9 -11.32 -8.89 9.00
N ARG A 10 -12.06 -7.91 8.46
CA ARG A 10 -12.78 -8.05 7.19
C ARG A 10 -12.04 -7.24 6.13
N GLU A 11 -11.40 -7.93 5.20
CA GLU A 11 -10.59 -7.32 4.14
C GLU A 11 -11.09 -7.70 2.75
N TYR A 12 -10.75 -6.87 1.75
CA TYR A 12 -10.97 -7.17 0.35
C TYR A 12 -9.72 -7.81 -0.24
N ARG A 13 -9.80 -9.10 -0.60
CA ARG A 13 -8.72 -9.79 -1.29
C ARG A 13 -8.95 -9.87 -2.80
N PRO A 14 -7.96 -9.52 -3.64
CA PRO A 14 -8.10 -9.58 -5.08
C PRO A 14 -8.14 -11.04 -5.57
N LYS A 15 -9.08 -11.36 -6.48
CA LYS A 15 -9.14 -12.68 -7.15
C LYS A 15 -8.06 -12.84 -8.21
N SER A 16 -7.66 -11.73 -8.82
CA SER A 16 -6.68 -11.67 -9.91
C SER A 16 -5.73 -10.52 -9.64
N PRO A 17 -4.60 -10.77 -8.95
CA PRO A 17 -3.59 -9.73 -8.76
C PRO A 17 -2.92 -9.36 -10.09
N ILE A 18 -2.41 -8.13 -10.16
CA ILE A 18 -1.67 -7.61 -11.31
C ILE A 18 -0.25 -7.30 -10.86
N GLU A 19 0.74 -7.92 -11.49
CA GLU A 19 2.14 -7.60 -11.22
C GLU A 19 2.48 -6.22 -11.81
N ILE A 20 3.13 -5.39 -10.99
CA ILE A 20 3.65 -4.08 -11.40
C ILE A 20 5.12 -4.00 -11.03
N ASP A 21 5.98 -3.93 -12.04
CA ASP A 21 7.45 -3.86 -11.96
C ASP A 21 8.01 -2.50 -12.40
N ASP A 22 7.23 -1.73 -13.17
CA ASP A 22 7.56 -0.37 -13.57
C ASP A 22 7.58 0.59 -12.38
N PHE A 23 8.75 1.14 -12.08
CA PHE A 23 8.95 2.00 -10.91
C PHE A 23 8.06 3.25 -10.94
N ASP A 24 7.84 3.87 -12.10
CA ASP A 24 7.01 5.08 -12.19
C ASP A 24 5.54 4.78 -11.88
N LYS A 25 5.04 3.60 -12.27
CA LYS A 25 3.70 3.13 -11.88
C LYS A 25 3.61 2.82 -10.40
N VAL A 26 4.63 2.16 -9.83
CA VAL A 26 4.69 1.87 -8.39
C VAL A 26 4.72 3.15 -7.58
N LEU A 27 5.52 4.14 -7.99
CA LEU A 27 5.60 5.44 -7.34
C LEU A 27 4.23 6.14 -7.34
N LYS A 28 3.56 6.20 -8.50
CA LYS A 28 2.23 6.81 -8.61
C LYS A 28 1.21 6.12 -7.71
N LEU A 29 1.22 4.79 -7.66
CA LEU A 29 0.35 4.03 -6.78
C LEU A 29 0.67 4.33 -5.31
N TYR A 30 1.94 4.30 -4.92
CA TYR A 30 2.37 4.58 -3.55
C TYR A 30 1.92 5.97 -3.10
N THR A 31 2.15 7.01 -3.92
CA THR A 31 1.70 8.37 -3.62
C THR A 31 0.19 8.42 -3.41
N LEU A 32 -0.60 7.83 -4.33
CA LEU A 32 -2.05 7.78 -4.18
C LEU A 32 -2.50 7.08 -2.89
N LEU A 33 -1.88 5.96 -2.53
CA LEU A 33 -2.25 5.25 -1.31
C LEU A 33 -1.85 6.02 -0.06
N SER A 34 -0.72 6.74 -0.07
CA SER A 34 -0.33 7.63 1.03
C SER A 34 -1.35 8.75 1.21
N ASP A 35 -1.73 9.42 0.12
CA ASP A 35 -2.69 10.52 0.15
C ASP A 35 -4.05 10.07 0.67
N LEU A 36 -4.51 8.89 0.25
CA LEU A 36 -5.77 8.29 0.74
C LEU A 36 -5.66 7.78 2.18
N SER A 37 -4.48 7.38 2.65
CA SER A 37 -4.29 6.95 4.03
C SER A 37 -4.25 8.11 5.02
N ASP A 38 -3.91 9.32 4.54
CA ASP A 38 -3.88 10.54 5.34
C ASP A 38 -5.26 11.24 5.41
N ASP A 39 -6.24 10.77 4.61
CA ASP A 39 -7.61 11.29 4.56
C ASP A 39 -8.49 10.67 5.66
N GLU A 40 -9.01 11.50 6.57
CA GLU A 40 -9.84 11.07 7.70
C GLU A 40 -11.19 10.45 7.30
N ASP A 41 -11.68 10.75 6.09
CA ASP A 41 -12.93 10.20 5.56
C ASP A 41 -12.73 8.81 4.93
N VAL A 42 -11.48 8.39 4.73
CA VAL A 42 -11.15 7.09 4.12
C VAL A 42 -10.93 6.04 5.22
N SER A 43 -11.82 5.05 5.26
CA SER A 43 -11.74 3.95 6.24
C SER A 43 -10.78 2.82 5.86
N SER A 44 -10.68 2.49 4.56
CA SER A 44 -9.76 1.46 4.06
C SER A 44 -9.61 1.57 2.54
N VAL A 45 -8.43 1.20 2.04
CA VAL A 45 -8.14 1.11 0.60
C VAL A 45 -7.59 -0.28 0.30
N ALA A 46 -8.11 -0.91 -0.75
CA ALA A 46 -7.62 -2.19 -1.24
C ALA A 46 -7.28 -2.09 -2.74
N HIS A 47 -6.22 -2.75 -3.17
CA HIS A 47 -5.78 -2.78 -4.57
C HIS A 47 -5.40 -4.19 -5.02
N THR A 48 -5.34 -4.40 -6.34
CA THR A 48 -4.98 -5.69 -6.94
C THR A 48 -3.47 -5.81 -7.23
N ALA A 49 -2.69 -4.73 -7.08
CA ALA A 49 -1.28 -4.74 -7.44
C ALA A 49 -0.46 -5.69 -6.56
N THR A 50 0.41 -6.49 -7.18
CA THR A 50 1.49 -7.24 -6.53
C THR A 50 2.81 -6.63 -6.96
N ILE A 51 3.62 -6.24 -5.97
CA ILE A 51 4.81 -5.40 -6.18
C ILE A 51 5.96 -6.01 -5.39
N ALA A 52 7.15 -6.05 -6.00
CA ALA A 52 8.34 -6.52 -5.32
C ALA A 52 8.70 -5.57 -4.16
N PRO A 53 9.07 -6.09 -2.96
CA PRO A 53 9.30 -5.26 -1.79
C PRO A 53 10.38 -4.18 -1.96
N ASP A 54 11.40 -4.45 -2.76
CA ASP A 54 12.48 -3.52 -3.08
C ASP A 54 11.99 -2.31 -3.91
N ILE A 55 11.11 -2.54 -4.88
CA ILE A 55 10.53 -1.47 -5.69
C ILE A 55 9.56 -0.63 -4.84
N TRP A 56 8.78 -1.28 -3.98
CA TRP A 56 7.90 -0.60 -3.02
C TRP A 56 8.68 0.27 -2.05
N GLN A 57 9.76 -0.26 -1.47
CA GLN A 57 10.63 0.47 -0.55
C GLN A 57 11.27 1.70 -1.22
N ARG A 58 11.71 1.57 -2.48
CA ARG A 58 12.25 2.71 -3.23
C ARG A 58 11.21 3.81 -3.48
N ALA A 59 9.94 3.45 -3.70
CA ALA A 59 8.87 4.42 -3.85
C ALA A 59 8.58 5.14 -2.53
N HIS A 60 8.52 4.39 -1.41
CA HIS A 60 8.44 4.94 -0.05
C HIS A 60 9.55 5.96 0.19
N ASP A 61 10.82 5.57 0.01
CA ASP A 61 11.97 6.40 0.32
C ASP A 61 11.97 7.70 -0.49
N MET A 62 11.53 7.63 -1.75
CA MET A 62 11.45 8.82 -2.59
C MET A 62 10.35 9.78 -2.13
N VAL A 63 9.17 9.29 -1.77
CA VAL A 63 8.08 10.13 -1.23
C VAL A 63 8.48 10.76 0.10
N GLU A 64 9.05 9.98 1.02
CA GLU A 64 9.50 10.49 2.32
C GLU A 64 10.62 11.54 2.16
N SER A 65 11.57 11.34 1.24
CA SER A 65 12.63 12.33 0.99
C SER A 65 12.13 13.69 0.51
N GLN A 66 10.92 13.74 -0.07
CA GLN A 66 10.30 14.97 -0.54
C GLN A 66 9.58 15.72 0.59
N LYS A 67 9.04 15.00 1.59
CA LYS A 67 8.34 15.61 2.75
C LYS A 67 9.28 16.45 3.64
N PHE A 68 10.56 16.08 3.75
CA PHE A 68 11.54 16.79 4.60
C PHE A 68 12.33 17.90 3.90
N ARG A 69 12.03 18.18 2.62
CA ARG A 69 12.72 19.23 1.84
C ARG A 69 12.03 20.60 1.86
N THR A 70 10.89 20.72 2.52
CA THR A 70 10.16 21.97 2.80
C THR A 70 10.41 22.45 4.22
#